data_AF-A0A1Y2IL48-F1
#
_entry.id   AF-A0A1Y2IL48-F1
#
_cell.length_a   1.000
_cell.length_b   1.000
_cell.length_c   1.000
_cell.angle_alpha   90.00
_cell.angle_beta   90.00
_cell.angle_gamma   90.00
#
_symmetry.space_group_name_H-M   'P 1'
#
loop_
_entity.id
_entity.type
_entity.pdbx_description
1 polymer ?
#
loop_
_entity_poly.entity_id
_entity_poly.type
_entity_poly.pdbx_seq_one_letter_code
_entity_poly.pdbx_strand_id
1 'polypeptide(L)'
;IPSLPTHPPPFEPTGHYTEERRHALDTLHPDGFLWPQERALLHHLVAQQNEAFAWDDSERGQFREDFFPPVSIPVVQHTPWVQKNIPIPPGLFDEVCDIIRKKEAAGVYEPSNSSYRSRWFCVLKKDGKSLRIVHSLEPLNAVTIAHSGVPPFTEQLAESFAGRACGGILDLYVGYDE
;
A
#
# COMPACT_ATOMS: atom_id res chain seq x y z
N ILE A 1 -8.24 10.13 18.12
CA ILE A 1 -9.47 9.58 17.51
C ILE A 1 -10.58 10.58 17.76
N PRO A 2 -11.33 11.01 16.72
CA PRO A 2 -12.40 11.98 16.88
C PRO A 2 -13.53 11.43 17.77
N SER A 3 -14.21 12.32 18.51
CA SER A 3 -15.40 11.93 19.27
C SER A 3 -16.53 11.61 18.30
N LEU A 4 -17.09 10.40 18.41
CA LEU A 4 -18.16 9.95 17.53
C LEU A 4 -19.52 10.49 17.99
N PRO A 5 -20.33 11.11 17.11
CA PRO A 5 -21.68 11.54 17.46
C PRO A 5 -22.63 10.34 17.54
N THR A 6 -23.61 10.40 18.45
CA THR A 6 -24.72 9.41 18.49
C THR A 6 -25.68 9.57 17.32
N HIS A 7 -25.75 10.78 16.77
CA HIS A 7 -26.55 11.13 15.59
C HIS A 7 -25.63 11.82 14.58
N PRO A 8 -25.01 11.07 13.66
CA PRO A 8 -24.14 11.66 12.65
C PRO A 8 -24.94 12.64 11.78
N PRO A 9 -24.35 13.79 11.39
CA PRO A 9 -24.98 14.70 10.46
C PRO A 9 -25.17 14.03 9.09
N PRO A 10 -26.03 14.60 8.22
CA PRO A 10 -26.08 14.18 6.82
C PRO A 10 -24.69 14.19 6.19
N PHE A 11 -24.46 13.26 5.26
CA PHE A 11 -23.19 13.19 4.56
C PHE A 11 -22.94 14.46 3.75
N GLU A 12 -21.73 15.00 3.88
CA GLU A 12 -21.22 16.08 3.05
C GLU A 12 -19.83 15.67 2.51
N PRO A 13 -19.60 15.75 1.18
CA PRO A 13 -18.29 15.47 0.59
C PRO A 13 -17.19 16.31 1.25
N THR A 14 -16.14 15.65 1.73
CA THR A 14 -15.08 16.29 2.52
C THR A 14 -13.71 15.83 2.05
N GLY A 15 -12.90 16.76 1.54
CA GLY A 15 -11.53 16.48 1.09
C GLY A 15 -11.48 15.32 0.10
N HIS A 16 -10.76 14.26 0.45
CA HIS A 16 -10.65 13.05 -0.38
C HIS A 16 -11.96 12.23 -0.42
N TYR A 17 -12.88 12.40 0.51
CA TYR A 17 -14.08 11.56 0.56
C TYR A 17 -15.26 12.18 -0.21
N THR A 18 -15.34 11.85 -1.49
CA THR A 18 -16.36 12.33 -2.44
C THR A 18 -17.63 11.48 -2.44
N GLU A 19 -18.71 11.98 -3.06
CA GLU A 19 -19.95 11.21 -3.25
C GLU A 19 -19.71 9.90 -4.04
N GLU A 20 -18.85 9.96 -5.06
CA GLU A 20 -18.47 8.79 -5.85
C GLU A 20 -17.78 7.71 -4.99
N ARG A 21 -16.85 8.14 -4.12
CA ARG A 21 -16.13 7.26 -3.19
C ARG A 21 -17.05 6.71 -2.10
N ARG A 22 -18.03 7.50 -1.64
CA ARG A 22 -19.11 7.02 -0.75
C ARG A 22 -19.93 5.92 -1.41
N HIS A 23 -20.37 6.11 -2.65
CA HIS A 23 -21.10 5.11 -3.41
C HIS A 23 -20.27 3.84 -3.68
N ALA A 24 -18.97 3.99 -3.96
CA ALA A 24 -18.07 2.85 -4.10
C ALA A 24 -17.96 2.07 -2.79
N LEU A 25 -17.81 2.76 -1.66
CA LEU A 25 -17.80 2.14 -0.33
C LEU A 25 -19.12 1.41 -0.03
N ASP A 26 -20.26 2.02 -0.37
CA ASP A 26 -21.58 1.41 -0.20
C ASP A 26 -21.75 0.14 -1.04
N THR A 27 -21.24 0.15 -2.27
CA THR A 27 -21.30 -1.01 -3.18
C THR A 27 -20.50 -2.20 -2.64
N LEU A 28 -19.39 -1.93 -1.94
CA LEU A 28 -18.56 -2.97 -1.31
C LEU A 28 -19.18 -3.54 -0.02
N HIS A 29 -20.15 -2.83 0.59
CA HIS A 29 -20.80 -3.23 1.84
C HIS A 29 -22.26 -3.61 1.57
N PRO A 30 -22.57 -4.90 1.32
CA PRO A 30 -23.92 -5.34 0.99
C PRO A 30 -24.93 -4.97 2.08
N ASP A 31 -26.18 -4.77 1.65
CA ASP A 31 -27.27 -4.42 2.55
C ASP A 31 -27.46 -5.48 3.65
N GLY A 32 -27.71 -5.02 4.87
CA GLY A 32 -28.02 -5.87 6.02
C GLY A 32 -26.84 -6.20 6.94
N PHE A 33 -25.59 -5.88 6.58
CA PHE A 33 -24.45 -5.99 7.51
C PHE A 33 -24.43 -4.87 8.56
N LEU A 34 -24.65 -3.62 8.12
CA LEU A 34 -24.75 -2.44 8.99
C LEU A 34 -26.17 -1.88 8.98
N TRP A 35 -26.64 -1.39 10.13
CA TRP A 35 -27.85 -0.59 10.20
C TRP A 35 -27.66 0.78 9.53
N PRO A 36 -28.74 1.43 9.07
CA PRO A 36 -28.63 2.75 8.43
C PRO A 36 -27.88 3.79 9.28
N GLN A 37 -28.06 3.76 10.61
CA GLN A 37 -27.36 4.64 11.53
C GLN A 37 -25.86 4.32 11.66
N GLU A 38 -25.50 3.04 11.65
CA GLU A 38 -24.09 2.60 11.70
C GLU A 38 -23.37 2.96 10.39
N ARG A 39 -24.05 2.82 9.25
CA ARG A 39 -23.52 3.25 7.95
C ARG A 39 -23.33 4.76 7.88
N ALA A 40 -24.29 5.54 8.40
CA ALA A 40 -24.14 6.99 8.50
C ALA A 40 -22.95 7.39 9.39
N LEU A 41 -22.73 6.66 10.49
CA LEU A 41 -21.60 6.88 11.38
C LEU A 41 -20.26 6.53 10.71
N LEU A 42 -20.22 5.43 9.94
CA LEU A 42 -19.05 5.05 9.14
C LEU A 42 -18.68 6.17 8.16
N HIS A 43 -19.64 6.66 7.37
CA HIS A 43 -19.38 7.75 6.43
C HIS A 43 -18.90 9.03 7.12
N HIS A 44 -19.47 9.35 8.30
CA HIS A 44 -19.03 10.49 9.08
C HIS A 44 -17.57 10.34 9.54
N LEU A 45 -17.19 9.16 10.04
CA LEU A 45 -15.82 8.86 10.44
C LEU A 45 -14.85 8.97 9.26
N VAL A 46 -15.19 8.37 8.12
CA VAL A 46 -14.36 8.43 6.90
C VAL A 46 -14.21 9.87 6.41
N ALA A 47 -15.28 10.68 6.44
CA ALA A 47 -15.22 12.11 6.09
C ALA A 47 -14.30 12.90 7.04
N GLN A 48 -14.44 12.68 8.35
CA GLN A 48 -13.61 13.34 9.37
C GLN A 48 -12.14 12.93 9.30
N GLN A 49 -11.84 11.73 8.82
CA GLN A 49 -10.50 11.18 8.67
C GLN A 49 -10.13 11.03 7.19
N ASN A 50 -10.64 11.90 6.31
CA ASN A 50 -10.52 11.72 4.86
C ASN A 50 -9.06 11.63 4.36
N GLU A 51 -8.12 12.30 5.04
CA GLU A 51 -6.68 12.24 4.73
C GLU A 51 -6.02 10.91 5.13
N ALA A 52 -6.66 10.10 5.99
CA ALA A 52 -6.13 8.81 6.42
C ALA A 52 -6.42 7.67 5.43
N PHE A 53 -7.29 7.90 4.44
CA PHE A 53 -7.68 6.90 3.45
C PHE A 53 -7.14 7.29 2.07
N ALA A 54 -6.25 6.48 1.53
CA ALA A 54 -5.75 6.62 0.16
C ALA A 54 -6.65 5.85 -0.81
N TRP A 55 -7.12 6.52 -1.87
CA TRP A 55 -7.94 5.91 -2.92
C TRP A 55 -7.16 5.68 -4.22
N ASP A 56 -6.07 6.41 -4.41
CA ASP A 56 -5.13 6.26 -5.52
C ASP A 56 -3.68 6.57 -5.08
N ASP A 57 -2.72 6.30 -5.98
CA ASP A 57 -1.29 6.47 -5.73
C ASP A 57 -0.89 7.92 -5.38
N SER A 58 -1.70 8.93 -5.72
CA SER A 58 -1.38 10.34 -5.41
C SER A 58 -1.73 10.73 -3.97
N GLU A 59 -2.57 9.93 -3.30
CA GLU A 59 -3.03 10.14 -1.92
C GLU A 59 -2.28 9.24 -0.91
N ARG A 60 -1.24 8.53 -1.37
CA ARG A 60 -0.39 7.70 -0.52
C ARG A 60 0.27 8.54 0.58
N GLY A 61 0.41 7.95 1.76
CA GLY A 61 1.10 8.60 2.85
C GLY A 61 2.61 8.53 2.67
N GLN A 62 3.31 9.14 3.62
CA GLN A 62 4.71 8.83 3.89
C GLN A 62 4.88 8.81 5.41
N PHE A 63 5.66 7.86 5.91
CA PHE A 63 6.05 7.87 7.32
C PHE A 63 6.87 9.12 7.60
N ARG A 64 6.55 9.76 8.73
CA ARG A 64 7.33 10.91 9.16
C ARG A 64 8.73 10.46 9.58
N GLU A 65 9.74 11.07 8.99
CA GLU A 65 11.16 10.74 9.23
C GLU A 65 11.60 10.91 10.69
N ASP A 66 10.92 11.78 11.46
CA ASP A 66 11.20 11.97 12.90
C ASP A 66 10.76 10.79 13.76
N PHE A 67 9.81 9.97 13.27
CA PHE A 67 9.39 8.73 13.92
C PHE A 67 10.07 7.51 13.31
N PHE A 68 10.25 7.51 11.99
CA PHE A 68 10.80 6.40 11.22
C PHE A 68 11.96 6.92 10.35
N PRO A 69 13.20 6.93 10.87
CA PRO A 69 14.34 7.37 10.10
C PRO A 69 14.60 6.42 8.92
N PRO A 70 15.27 6.89 7.85
CA PRO A 70 15.61 6.05 6.70
C PRO A 70 16.30 4.74 7.10
N VAL A 71 15.82 3.64 6.52
CA VAL A 71 16.33 2.30 6.85
C VAL A 71 17.71 2.10 6.25
N SER A 72 18.68 1.69 7.08
CA SER A 72 19.97 1.20 6.62
C SER A 72 19.93 -0.33 6.49
N ILE A 73 20.24 -0.85 5.29
CA ILE A 73 20.25 -2.30 5.04
C ILE A 73 21.64 -2.85 5.40
N PRO A 74 21.78 -3.64 6.48
CA PRO A 74 23.06 -4.22 6.86
C PRO A 74 23.44 -5.34 5.89
N VAL A 75 24.67 -5.33 5.41
CA VAL A 75 25.19 -6.30 4.44
C VAL A 75 26.53 -6.88 4.89
N VAL A 76 26.81 -8.13 4.55
CA VAL A 76 28.15 -8.72 4.71
C VAL A 76 29.10 -8.16 3.65
N GLN A 77 30.41 -8.35 3.81
CA GLN A 77 31.38 -7.97 2.78
C GLN A 77 31.11 -8.73 1.47
N HIS A 78 30.94 -7.99 0.37
CA HIS A 78 30.67 -8.55 -0.95
C HIS A 78 31.14 -7.61 -2.06
N THR A 79 31.07 -8.10 -3.30
CA THR A 79 31.33 -7.30 -4.50
C THR A 79 30.00 -6.90 -5.12
N PRO A 80 29.80 -5.62 -5.51
CA PRO A 80 28.63 -5.20 -6.27
C PRO A 80 28.46 -6.02 -7.56
N TRP A 81 27.21 -6.24 -7.97
CA TRP A 81 26.89 -7.03 -9.17
C TRP A 81 26.24 -6.19 -10.24
N VAL A 82 26.49 -6.59 -11.50
CA VAL A 82 25.81 -6.04 -12.67
C VAL A 82 25.20 -7.18 -13.45
N GLN A 83 23.88 -7.26 -13.45
CA GLN A 83 23.13 -8.26 -14.21
C GLN A 83 22.47 -7.63 -15.44
N LYS A 84 22.41 -8.41 -16.53
CA LYS A 84 21.67 -8.03 -17.74
C LYS A 84 20.17 -8.23 -17.51
N ASN A 85 19.37 -7.22 -17.86
CA ASN A 85 17.91 -7.31 -17.80
C ASN A 85 17.35 -8.30 -18.81
N ILE A 86 16.21 -8.89 -18.44
CA ILE A 86 15.38 -9.68 -19.35
C ILE A 86 14.78 -8.72 -20.39
N PRO A 87 14.85 -9.03 -21.69
CA PRO A 87 14.25 -8.18 -22.72
C PRO A 87 12.75 -7.97 -22.48
N ILE A 88 12.30 -6.72 -22.60
CA ILE A 88 10.87 -6.40 -22.54
C ILE A 88 10.25 -6.79 -23.89
N PRO A 89 9.16 -7.59 -23.92
CA PRO A 89 8.46 -7.88 -25.16
C PRO A 89 7.98 -6.58 -25.84
N PRO A 90 8.13 -6.43 -27.16
CA PRO A 90 7.79 -5.18 -27.86
C PRO A 90 6.35 -4.70 -27.60
N GLY A 91 5.39 -5.62 -27.50
CA GLY A 91 3.98 -5.28 -27.24
C GLY A 91 3.68 -4.76 -25.83
N LEU A 92 4.62 -4.89 -24.88
CA LEU A 92 4.48 -4.39 -23.51
C LEU A 92 5.35 -3.16 -23.23
N PHE A 93 6.16 -2.72 -24.20
CA PHE A 93 7.19 -1.70 -23.97
C PHE A 93 6.61 -0.38 -23.48
N ASP A 94 5.59 0.14 -24.17
CA ASP A 94 4.98 1.43 -23.83
C ASP A 94 4.31 1.40 -22.46
N GLU A 95 3.59 0.32 -22.16
CA GLU A 95 2.93 0.13 -20.85
C GLU A 95 3.96 0.08 -19.71
N VAL A 96 5.09 -0.62 -19.91
CA VAL A 96 6.16 -0.69 -18.93
C VAL A 96 6.83 0.68 -18.73
N CYS A 97 7.04 1.44 -19.81
CA CYS A 97 7.54 2.81 -19.71
C CYS A 97 6.60 3.71 -18.90
N ASP A 98 5.29 3.60 -19.13
CA ASP A 98 4.29 4.39 -18.39
C ASP A 98 4.26 4.03 -16.91
N ILE A 99 4.42 2.74 -16.55
CA ILE A 99 4.53 2.31 -15.14
C ILE A 99 5.76 2.94 -14.49
N ILE A 100 6.92 2.94 -15.16
CA ILE A 100 8.14 3.54 -14.62
C ILE A 100 7.97 5.05 -14.42
N ARG A 101 7.41 5.77 -15.41
CA ARG A 101 7.15 7.21 -15.29
C ARG A 101 6.19 7.54 -14.16
N LYS A 102 5.13 6.74 -13.96
CA LYS A 102 4.21 6.91 -12.84
C LYS A 102 4.91 6.72 -11.49
N LYS A 103 5.79 5.71 -11.38
CA LYS A 103 6.58 5.49 -10.16
C LYS A 103 7.59 6.60 -9.90
N GLU A 104 8.19 7.18 -10.94
CA GLU A 104 9.06 8.36 -10.82
C GLU A 104 8.26 9.60 -10.39
N ALA A 105 7.12 9.87 -11.01
CA ALA A 105 6.24 10.98 -10.65
C ALA A 105 5.69 10.86 -9.21
N ALA A 106 5.45 9.63 -8.75
CA ALA A 106 5.06 9.37 -7.37
C ALA A 106 6.23 9.53 -6.37
N GLY A 107 7.49 9.57 -6.83
CA GLY A 107 8.68 9.62 -5.97
C GLY A 107 9.15 8.26 -5.45
N VAL A 108 8.62 7.15 -5.97
CA VAL A 108 9.06 5.78 -5.62
C VAL A 108 10.37 5.44 -6.32
N TYR A 109 10.56 5.91 -7.55
CA TYR A 109 11.77 5.70 -8.34
C TYR A 109 12.49 7.03 -8.58
N GLU A 110 13.82 6.95 -8.58
CA GLU A 110 14.69 8.07 -8.94
C GLU A 110 15.84 7.60 -9.85
N PRO A 111 16.34 8.48 -10.73
CA PRO A 111 17.58 8.20 -11.46
C PRO A 111 18.76 8.02 -10.48
N SER A 112 19.56 6.98 -10.68
CA SER A 112 20.69 6.66 -9.81
C SER A 112 21.90 6.19 -10.60
N ASN A 113 23.09 6.49 -10.10
CA ASN A 113 24.36 6.00 -10.60
C ASN A 113 24.95 5.01 -9.59
N SER A 114 24.50 3.76 -9.69
CA SER A 114 24.83 2.70 -8.73
C SER A 114 25.80 1.68 -9.31
N SER A 115 26.69 1.14 -8.45
CA SER A 115 27.50 -0.03 -8.78
C SER A 115 26.70 -1.34 -8.77
N TYR A 116 25.44 -1.30 -8.30
CA TYR A 116 24.53 -2.43 -8.31
C TYR A 116 23.54 -2.34 -9.46
N ARG A 117 23.32 -3.46 -10.16
CA ARG A 117 22.24 -3.61 -11.12
C ARG A 117 21.63 -5.01 -11.03
N SER A 118 20.46 -5.08 -10.41
CA SER A 118 19.66 -6.30 -10.33
C SER A 118 18.75 -6.47 -11.55
N ARG A 119 18.39 -7.71 -11.86
CA ARG A 119 17.38 -8.01 -12.87
C ARG A 119 16.00 -7.54 -12.41
N TRP A 120 15.13 -7.25 -13.35
CA TRP A 120 13.70 -7.12 -13.12
C TRP A 120 12.94 -7.62 -14.34
N PHE A 121 11.67 -7.97 -14.13
CA PHE A 121 10.77 -8.46 -15.16
C PHE A 121 9.33 -8.05 -14.85
N CYS A 122 8.44 -8.21 -15.82
CA CYS A 122 7.03 -7.91 -15.66
C CYS A 122 6.22 -9.20 -15.48
N VAL A 123 5.21 -9.15 -14.62
CA VAL A 123 4.20 -10.20 -14.45
C VAL A 123 2.82 -9.61 -14.63
N LEU A 124 1.89 -10.39 -15.20
CA LEU A 124 0.48 -10.02 -15.22
C LEU A 124 -0.12 -10.21 -13.84
N LYS A 125 -0.91 -9.24 -13.38
CA LYS A 125 -1.74 -9.39 -12.17
C LYS A 125 -2.85 -10.41 -12.42
N LYS A 126 -3.52 -10.83 -11.34
CA LYS A 126 -4.64 -11.79 -11.38
C LYS A 126 -5.81 -11.34 -12.28
N ASP A 127 -5.93 -10.04 -12.54
CA ASP A 127 -6.93 -9.47 -13.46
C ASP A 127 -6.65 -9.80 -14.94
N GLY A 128 -5.49 -10.38 -15.26
CA GLY A 128 -5.07 -10.77 -16.61
C GLY A 128 -4.76 -9.59 -17.53
N LYS A 129 -4.75 -8.36 -17.01
CA LYS A 129 -4.59 -7.13 -17.81
C LYS A 129 -3.47 -6.25 -17.30
N SER A 130 -3.39 -6.03 -15.99
CA SER A 130 -2.44 -5.07 -15.43
C SER A 130 -1.06 -5.69 -15.29
N LEU A 131 -0.01 -5.00 -15.74
CA LEU A 131 1.36 -5.40 -15.48
C LEU A 131 1.86 -4.96 -14.09
N ARG A 132 2.76 -5.76 -13.52
CA ARG A 132 3.55 -5.43 -12.32
C ARG A 132 5.02 -5.67 -12.59
N ILE A 133 5.85 -4.67 -12.29
CA ILE A 133 7.31 -4.81 -12.30
C ILE A 133 7.74 -5.55 -11.03
N VAL A 134 8.57 -6.56 -11.18
CA VAL A 134 9.17 -7.36 -10.11
C VAL A 134 10.68 -7.25 -10.20
N HIS A 135 11.30 -6.75 -9.13
CA HIS A 135 12.75 -6.71 -8.98
C HIS A 135 13.26 -8.05 -8.44
N SER A 136 14.19 -8.66 -9.17
CA SER A 136 14.88 -9.91 -8.81
C SER A 136 16.01 -9.56 -7.84
N LEU A 137 15.66 -9.50 -6.55
CA LEU A 137 16.55 -9.09 -5.46
C LEU A 137 17.27 -10.26 -4.78
N GLU A 138 17.28 -11.45 -5.37
CA GLU A 138 17.98 -12.63 -4.84
C GLU A 138 19.46 -12.34 -4.52
N PRO A 139 20.23 -11.62 -5.37
CA PRO A 139 21.61 -11.28 -5.03
C PRO A 139 21.72 -10.36 -3.80
N LEU A 140 20.79 -9.41 -3.64
CA LEU A 140 20.75 -8.51 -2.49
C LEU A 140 20.41 -9.29 -1.23
N ASN A 141 19.37 -10.13 -1.29
CA ASN A 141 18.94 -10.96 -0.16
C ASN A 141 20.05 -11.93 0.31
N ALA A 142 20.93 -12.39 -0.60
CA ALA A 142 22.05 -13.27 -0.25
C ALA A 142 23.16 -12.58 0.55
N VAL A 143 23.28 -11.25 0.44
CA VAL A 143 24.31 -10.46 1.15
C VAL A 143 23.74 -9.66 2.33
N THR A 144 22.43 -9.48 2.39
CA THR A 144 21.74 -8.80 3.50
C THR A 144 21.81 -9.64 4.77
N ILE A 145 22.20 -9.01 5.88
CA ILE A 145 22.18 -9.63 7.21
C ILE A 145 20.74 -9.76 7.66
N ALA A 146 20.30 -10.98 7.95
CA ALA A 146 18.93 -11.26 8.36
C ALA A 146 18.59 -10.59 9.69
N HIS A 147 17.46 -9.88 9.73
CA HIS A 147 16.90 -9.36 10.96
C HIS A 147 16.25 -10.48 11.78
N SER A 148 16.38 -10.44 13.10
CA SER A 148 15.80 -11.45 14.01
C SER A 148 14.31 -11.26 14.30
N GLY A 149 13.74 -10.13 13.85
CA GLY A 149 12.32 -9.82 14.01
C GLY A 149 11.47 -10.76 13.19
N VAL A 150 10.77 -11.67 13.87
CA VAL A 150 9.77 -12.55 13.27
C VAL A 150 8.40 -11.91 13.47
N PRO A 151 7.51 -11.91 12.45
CA PRO A 151 6.13 -11.48 12.63
C PRO A 151 5.45 -12.24 13.79
N PRO A 152 4.50 -11.61 14.50
CA PRO A 152 3.75 -12.28 15.56
C PRO A 152 2.95 -13.46 15.00
N PHE A 153 2.64 -14.44 15.86
CA PHE A 153 1.75 -15.54 15.50
C PHE A 153 0.35 -15.01 15.21
N THR A 154 -0.09 -15.15 13.97
CA THR A 154 -1.37 -14.60 13.49
C THR A 154 -2.57 -15.19 14.22
N GLU A 155 -2.54 -16.47 14.56
CA GLU A 155 -3.61 -17.16 15.30
C GLU A 155 -3.77 -16.58 16.71
N GLN A 156 -2.68 -16.43 17.46
CA GLN A 156 -2.70 -15.85 18.80
C GLN A 156 -3.17 -14.39 18.78
N LEU A 157 -2.75 -13.64 17.76
CA LEU A 157 -3.22 -12.27 17.56
C LEU A 157 -4.72 -12.25 17.28
N ALA A 158 -5.23 -13.14 16.41
CA ALA A 158 -6.66 -13.26 16.11
C ALA A 158 -7.48 -13.66 17.35
N GLU A 159 -7.00 -14.60 18.16
CA GLU A 159 -7.63 -15.02 19.42
C GLU A 159 -7.77 -13.88 20.42
N SER A 160 -6.84 -12.92 20.43
CA SER A 160 -6.93 -11.74 21.31
C SER A 160 -8.16 -10.86 21.03
N PHE A 161 -8.75 -11.00 19.85
CA PHE A 161 -10.00 -10.33 19.45
C PHE A 161 -11.25 -11.19 19.68
N ALA A 162 -11.12 -12.41 20.20
CA ALA A 162 -12.27 -13.28 20.49
C ALA A 162 -13.21 -12.64 21.52
N GLY A 163 -14.52 -12.77 21.28
CA GLY A 163 -15.56 -12.22 22.16
C GLY A 163 -15.74 -10.69 22.09
N ARG A 164 -15.03 -9.99 21.20
CA ARG A 164 -15.30 -8.57 20.92
C ARG A 164 -16.58 -8.45 20.09
N ALA A 165 -17.46 -7.51 20.49
CA ALA A 165 -18.73 -7.27 19.81
C ALA A 165 -18.57 -6.65 18.41
N CYS A 166 -17.46 -5.94 18.17
CA CYS A 166 -17.15 -5.31 16.89
C CYS A 166 -15.65 -5.45 16.58
N GLY A 167 -15.33 -5.66 15.30
CA GLY A 167 -13.96 -5.66 14.78
C GLY A 167 -13.88 -4.81 13.52
N GLY A 168 -12.71 -4.21 13.29
CA GLY A 168 -12.40 -3.44 12.09
C GLY A 168 -11.03 -3.86 11.58
N ILE A 169 -10.90 -3.96 10.25
CA ILE A 169 -9.65 -4.30 9.57
C ILE A 169 -9.35 -3.17 8.60
N LEU A 170 -8.13 -2.65 8.68
CA LEU A 170 -7.57 -1.68 7.76
C LEU A 170 -6.30 -2.27 7.17
N ASP A 171 -6.03 -1.96 5.92
CA ASP A 171 -4.78 -2.33 5.25
C ASP A 171 -4.03 -1.06 4.85
N LEU A 172 -2.70 -1.10 4.90
CA LEU A 172 -1.87 0.01 4.47
C LEU A 172 -1.74 0.00 2.94
N TYR A 173 -2.16 1.07 2.30
CA TYR A 173 -2.03 1.23 0.86
C TYR A 173 -0.54 1.34 0.50
N VAL A 174 0.01 0.33 -0.19
CA VAL A 174 1.43 0.30 -0.60
C VAL A 174 2.40 0.48 0.59
N GLY A 175 2.12 -0.16 1.73
CA GLY A 175 2.82 0.08 3.00
C GLY A 175 4.35 -0.13 3.05
N TYR A 176 4.99 -0.65 1.99
CA TYR A 176 6.47 -0.71 1.89
C TYR A 176 7.09 0.51 1.18
N ASP A 177 6.29 1.28 0.43
CA ASP A 177 6.74 2.47 -0.31
C ASP A 177 6.41 3.78 0.44
N GLU A 178 5.97 3.67 1.71
CA GLU A 178 5.66 4.75 2.67
C GLU A 178 6.88 5.22 3.46
#